data_AF-A0AAV3Q068-F1
#
_entry.id   AF-A0AAV3Q068-F1
#
_cell.length_a   1.000
_cell.length_b   1.000
_cell.length_c   1.000
_cell.angle_alpha   90.00
_cell.angle_beta   90.00
_cell.angle_gamma   90.00
#
_symmetry.space_group_name_H-M   'P 1'
#
loop_
_entity.id
_entity.type
_entity.pdbx_description
1 polymer ?
#
loop_
_entity_poly.entity_id
_entity_poly.type
_entity_poly.pdbx_seq_one_letter_code
_entity_poly.pdbx_strand_id
1 'polypeptide(L)' 'MIRVLQGEPWLFEGHAIVLGPWEAEKQLDQITLDQLPCWVQIWNLPPSYIDTEIGIAIGGSHWGSN' A
#
# COMPACT_ATOMS: atom_id res chain seq x y z
N MET A 1 -12.20 7.41 -12.58
CA MET A 1 -11.14 6.39 -12.76
C MET A 1 -9.88 6.68 -11.94
N ILE A 2 -9.33 7.90 -11.95
CA ILE A 2 -8.11 8.28 -11.22
C ILE A 2 -8.15 7.94 -9.71
N ARG A 3 -9.28 8.22 -9.02
CA ARG A 3 -9.40 7.97 -7.57
C ARG A 3 -9.23 6.51 -7.15
N VAL A 4 -9.66 5.57 -7.99
CA VAL A 4 -9.54 4.14 -7.69
C VAL A 4 -8.09 3.68 -7.83
N LEU A 5 -7.34 4.21 -8.79
CA LEU A 5 -5.93 3.87 -8.92
C LEU A 5 -5.05 4.54 -7.86
N GLN A 6 -5.48 5.68 -7.29
CA GLN A 6 -4.73 6.42 -6.26
C GLN A 6 -5.01 5.97 -4.83
N GLY A 7 -6.08 5.21 -4.59
CA GLY A 7 -6.54 4.82 -3.25
C GLY A 7 -5.99 3.47 -2.78
N GLU A 8 -4.94 2.95 -3.40
CA GLU A 8 -4.30 1.72 -2.98
C GLU A 8 -3.73 1.83 -1.56
N PRO A 9 -3.59 0.70 -0.85
CA PRO A 9 -3.95 -0.66 -1.22
C PRO A 9 -5.45 -0.98 -1.13
N TRP A 10 -5.92 -1.85 -2.03
CA TRP A 10 -7.30 -2.32 -2.07
C TRP A 10 -7.42 -3.72 -1.47
N LEU A 11 -8.37 -3.87 -0.54
CA LEU A 11 -8.77 -5.14 0.03
C LEU A 11 -10.24 -5.40 -0.30
N PHE A 12 -10.54 -6.62 -0.76
CA PHE A 12 -11.91 -7.10 -0.96
C PHE A 12 -12.05 -8.46 -0.29
N GLU A 13 -12.97 -8.57 0.67
CA GLU A 13 -13.19 -9.79 1.45
C GLU A 13 -11.89 -10.36 2.06
N GLY A 14 -10.99 -9.49 2.52
CA GLY A 14 -9.69 -9.89 3.08
C GLY A 14 -8.63 -10.29 2.05
N HIS A 15 -8.95 -10.25 0.76
CA HIS A 15 -8.01 -10.51 -0.33
C HIS A 15 -7.46 -9.20 -0.89
N ALA A 16 -6.17 -9.16 -1.15
CA ALA A 16 -5.53 -8.03 -1.82
C ALA A 16 -5.87 -8.02 -3.31
N ILE A 17 -6.16 -6.83 -3.84
CA ILE A 17 -6.42 -6.64 -5.26
C ILE A 17 -5.38 -5.68 -5.83
N VAL A 18 -4.76 -6.10 -6.94
CA VAL A 18 -3.96 -5.22 -7.79
C VAL A 18 -4.86 -4.65 -8.88
N LEU A 19 -4.96 -3.32 -8.91
CA LEU A 19 -5.71 -2.59 -9.94
C LEU A 19 -4.73 -1.81 -10.80
N GLY A 20 -4.87 -1.91 -12.11
CA GLY A 20 -4.03 -1.20 -13.07
C GLY A 20 -4.76 -0.92 -14.38
N PRO A 21 -4.23 -0.02 -15.21
CA PRO A 21 -4.71 0.13 -16.57
C PRO A 21 -4.56 -1.20 -17.33
N TRP A 22 -5.48 -1.44 -18.26
CA TRP A 22 -5.36 -2.57 -19.16
C TRP A 22 -4.18 -2.37 -20.13
N GLU A 23 -3.30 -3.35 -20.19
CA GLU A 23 -2.14 -3.37 -21.08
C GLU A 23 -2.20 -4.65 -21.92
N ALA A 24 -2.49 -4.53 -23.22
CA ALA A 24 -2.76 -5.68 -24.09
C ALA A 24 -1.56 -6.65 -24.23
N GLU A 25 -0.35 -6.16 -24.01
CA GLU A 25 0.90 -6.93 -24.12
C GLU A 25 1.30 -7.59 -22.79
N LYS A 26 0.67 -7.21 -21.68
CA LYS A 26 1.01 -7.69 -20.35
C LYS A 26 0.28 -8.99 -20.06
N GLN A 27 1.03 -10.08 -19.95
CA GLN A 27 0.47 -11.36 -19.55
C GLN A 27 0.39 -11.45 -18.02
N LEU A 28 -0.60 -12.19 -17.51
CA LEU A 28 -0.86 -12.30 -16.06
C LEU A 28 0.31 -12.94 -15.29
N ASP A 29 1.02 -13.86 -15.90
CA ASP A 29 2.19 -14.55 -15.36
C ASP A 29 3.43 -13.66 -15.27
N GLN A 30 3.42 -12.50 -15.93
CA GLN A 30 4.48 -11.49 -15.85
C GLN A 30 4.27 -10.51 -14.70
N ILE A 31 3.17 -10.64 -13.94
CA ILE A 31 2.87 -9.78 -12.79
C ILE A 31 3.54 -10.37 -11.54
N THR A 32 4.58 -9.70 -11.05
CA THR A 32 5.18 -10.03 -9.74
C THR A 32 4.25 -9.55 -8.62
N LEU A 33 3.87 -10.47 -7.72
CA LEU A 33 3.00 -10.22 -6.56
C LEU A 33 3.74 -10.56 -5.24
N ASP A 34 4.99 -10.10 -5.11
CA ASP A 34 5.85 -10.35 -3.95
C ASP A 34 5.72 -9.27 -2.86
N GLN A 35 5.20 -8.10 -3.21
CA GLN A 35 4.96 -6.99 -2.31
C GLN A 35 3.51 -6.51 -2.38
N LEU A 36 3.02 -6.05 -1.23
CA LEU A 36 1.67 -5.49 -1.09
C LEU A 36 1.74 -4.26 -0.19
N PRO A 37 1.40 -3.05 -0.68
CA PRO A 37 1.16 -1.93 0.22
C PRO A 37 0.04 -2.31 1.20
N CYS A 38 0.15 -1.94 2.48
CA CYS A 38 -0.89 -2.22 3.48
C CYS A 38 -1.05 -1.05 4.44
N TRP A 39 -2.27 -0.86 4.95
CA TRP A 39 -2.51 0.03 6.08
C TRP A 39 -2.32 -0.75 7.37
N VAL A 40 -1.37 -0.33 8.20
CA VAL A 40 -1.18 -0.88 9.54
C VAL A 40 -1.81 0.07 10.55
N GLN A 41 -2.80 -0.42 11.29
CA GLN A 41 -3.38 0.31 12.40
C GLN A 41 -2.77 -0.19 13.71
N ILE A 42 -2.14 0.73 14.46
CA ILE A 42 -1.56 0.44 15.77
C ILE A 42 -2.58 0.82 16.85
N TRP A 43 -2.93 -0.16 17.69
CA TRP A 43 -3.85 0.05 18.82
C TRP A 43 -3.07 0.39 20.09
N ASN A 44 -3.64 1.25 20.93
CA ASN A 44 -3.05 1.68 22.21
C ASN A 44 -1.67 2.35 22.06
N LEU A 45 -1.44 3.06 20.95
CA LEU A 45 -0.25 3.89 20.80
C LEU A 45 -0.28 5.01 21.86
N PRO A 46 0.75 5.17 22.72
CA PRO A 46 0.71 6.22 23.73
C PRO A 46 0.62 7.60 23.05
N PRO A 47 -0.10 8.58 23.62
CA PRO A 47 -0.35 9.86 22.96
C PRO A 47 0.91 10.61 22.52
N SER A 48 2.02 10.46 23.26
CA SER A 48 3.32 11.03 22.92
C SER A 48 3.93 10.48 21.63
N TYR A 49 3.42 9.38 21.10
CA TYR A 49 3.85 8.74 19.86
C TYR A 49 2.89 8.99 18.69
N ILE A 50 1.76 9.66 18.92
CA ILE A 50 0.83 10.06 17.86
C ILE A 50 1.35 11.35 17.24
N ASP A 51 2.44 11.22 16.48
CA ASP A 51 3.11 12.32 15.81
C ASP A 51 3.44 11.94 14.36
N THR A 52 3.42 12.94 13.47
CA THR A 52 3.66 12.73 12.03
C THR A 52 5.08 12.24 11.74
N GLU A 53 6.09 12.77 12.42
CA GLU A 53 7.48 12.34 12.23
C GLU A 53 7.67 10.90 12.70
N ILE A 54 7.02 10.53 13.81
CA ILE A 54 7.02 9.15 14.33
C ILE A 54 6.30 8.21 13.36
N GLY A 55 5.15 8.64 12.81
CA GLY A 55 4.44 7.89 11.78
C GLY A 55 5.27 7.67 10.52
N ILE A 56 6.02 8.68 10.08
CA ILE A 56 6.96 8.56 8.95
C ILE A 56 8.13 7.65 9.31
N ALA A 57 8.68 7.71 10.52
CA ALA A 57 9.77 6.81 10.93
C ALA A 57 9.31 5.34 10.98
N ILE A 58 8.06 5.08 11.38
CA ILE A 58 7.49 3.73 11.45
C ILE A 58 7.09 3.21 10.06
N GLY A 59 6.40 4.02 9.26
CA GLY A 59 5.89 3.60 7.94
C GLY A 59 6.85 3.82 6.77
N GLY A 60 7.83 4.71 6.93
CA GLY A 60 8.71 5.22 5.88
C GLY A 60 10.04 4.47 5.73
N SER A 61 10.22 3.30 6.33
CA SER A 61 11.42 2.49 6.13
C SER A 61 11.53 1.87 4.72
N HIS A 62 10.61 2.16 3.78
CA HIS A 62 10.72 1.69 2.38
C HIS A 62 10.19 2.63 1.28
N TRP A 63 9.60 3.79 1.58
CA TRP A 63 9.09 4.69 0.54
C TRP A 63 10.11 5.75 0.15
N GLY A 64 11.15 5.36 -0.61
CA GLY A 64 12.05 6.31 -1.28
C GLY A 64 13.52 5.95 -1.46
N SER A 65 13.87 4.71 -1.84
CA SER A 65 15.20 4.42 -2.40
C SER A 65 15.08 4.06 -3.88
N ASN A 66 15.16 5.07 -4.74
CA ASN A 66 15.53 4.95 -6.15
C ASN A 66 16.59 6.01 -6.44
#